data_AF-A0A965UFM5-F1
#
_entry.id   AF-A0A965UFM5-F1
#
_cell.length_a   1.000
_cell.length_b   1.000
_cell.length_c   1.000
_cell.angle_alpha   90.00
_cell.angle_beta   90.00
_cell.angle_gamma   90.00
#
_symmetry.space_group_name_H-M   'P 1'
#
loop_
_entity.id
_entity.type
_entity.pdbx_description
1 polymer ?
#
loop_
_entity_poly.entity_id
_entity_poly.type
_entity_poly.pdbx_seq_one_letter_code
_entity_poly.pdbx_strand_id
1 'polypeptide(L)'
;MKSLLFKIIVLACLVHSYSNAQTGIFYSTDKDLSNSLINSIYQDKRDYIWIATEDGLNKFDGVKFSVYKNNLKDSTSLKNNYVRCMYEDSKGRFWVGGINGLQLFNRTSNKFSNIHLYSSNNILQPRMLHLYLKAKMEQFG
;
A
#
# COMPACT_ATOMS: atom_id res chain seq x y z
N MET A 1 -42.35 40.61 -23.64
CA MET A 1 -41.59 39.38 -23.98
C MET A 1 -40.09 39.47 -23.68
N LYS A 2 -39.38 40.57 -23.98
CA LYS A 2 -37.92 40.70 -23.75
C LYS A 2 -37.46 40.54 -22.28
N SER A 3 -38.26 41.04 -21.33
CA SER A 3 -37.99 40.94 -19.87
C SER A 3 -38.09 39.50 -19.33
N LEU A 4 -38.97 38.67 -19.91
CA LEU A 4 -39.17 37.29 -19.49
C LEU A 4 -38.00 36.40 -19.95
N LEU A 5 -37.52 36.63 -21.18
CA LEU A 5 -36.37 35.91 -21.74
C LEU A 5 -35.09 36.18 -20.93
N PHE A 6 -34.88 37.42 -20.48
CA PHE A 6 -33.74 37.79 -19.63
C PHE A 6 -33.76 37.07 -18.29
N LYS A 7 -34.94 36.97 -17.64
CA LYS A 7 -35.09 36.22 -16.37
C LYS A 7 -34.82 34.73 -16.54
N ILE A 8 -35.21 34.14 -17.67
CA ILE A 8 -34.90 32.74 -18.01
C ILE A 8 -33.40 32.52 -18.19
N ILE A 9 -32.71 33.44 -18.87
CA ILE A 9 -31.26 33.36 -19.08
C ILE A 9 -30.52 33.48 -17.75
N VAL A 10 -30.92 34.41 -16.87
CA VAL A 10 -30.34 34.55 -15.52
C VAL A 10 -30.58 33.30 -14.67
N LEU A 11 -31.78 32.72 -14.71
CA LEU A 11 -32.10 31.49 -13.99
C LEU A 11 -31.29 30.29 -14.53
N ALA A 12 -31.11 30.21 -15.85
CA ALA A 12 -30.28 29.21 -16.52
C ALA A 12 -28.79 29.35 -16.15
N CYS A 13 -28.26 30.57 -16.02
CA CYS A 13 -26.88 30.80 -15.57
C CYS A 13 -26.67 30.45 -14.08
N LEU A 14 -27.69 30.59 -13.23
CA LEU A 14 -27.62 30.21 -11.81
C LEU A 14 -27.64 28.69 -11.57
N VAL A 15 -28.09 27.91 -12.56
CA VAL A 15 -28.02 26.43 -12.53
C VAL A 15 -26.75 25.88 -13.20
N HIS A 16 -25.82 26.74 -13.64
CA HIS A 16 -24.55 26.27 -14.19
C HIS A 16 -23.57 25.89 -13.07
N SER A 17 -23.39 24.57 -12.97
CA SER A 17 -22.17 23.91 -12.54
C SER A 17 -21.90 23.92 -11.04
N TYR A 18 -22.50 22.93 -10.35
CA TYR A 18 -21.80 22.30 -9.23
C TYR A 18 -20.47 21.76 -9.76
N SER A 19 -19.40 22.50 -9.55
CA SER A 19 -18.07 21.93 -9.66
C SER A 19 -17.93 20.99 -8.48
N ASN A 20 -18.01 19.68 -8.75
CA ASN A 20 -17.56 18.69 -7.79
C ASN A 20 -16.04 18.87 -7.69
N ALA A 21 -15.58 19.67 -6.73
CA ALA A 21 -14.22 19.54 -6.25
C ALA A 21 -14.04 18.07 -5.82
N GLN A 22 -12.85 17.51 -6.00
CA GLN A 22 -12.58 16.16 -5.54
C GLN A 22 -12.70 16.13 -4.02
N THR A 23 -13.88 15.74 -3.51
CA THR A 23 -14.12 15.48 -2.10
C THR A 23 -13.56 14.10 -1.79
N GLY A 24 -12.23 13.99 -1.77
CA GLY A 24 -11.54 12.78 -1.35
C GLY A 24 -11.48 12.72 0.17
N ILE A 25 -11.65 11.53 0.74
CA ILE A 25 -11.22 11.28 2.12
C ILE A 25 -9.69 11.36 2.14
N PHE A 26 -9.13 12.22 2.98
CA PHE A 26 -7.69 12.34 3.15
C PHE A 26 -7.24 11.53 4.36
N TYR A 27 -6.35 10.57 4.12
CA TYR A 27 -5.72 9.77 5.16
C TYR A 27 -4.30 10.30 5.41
N SER A 28 -4.01 10.68 6.65
CA SER A 28 -2.74 11.31 7.05
C SER A 28 -2.04 10.52 8.17
N THR A 29 -0.84 10.96 8.52
CA THR A 29 -0.06 10.41 9.64
C THR A 29 -0.62 10.72 11.03
N ASP A 30 -1.60 11.62 11.13
CA ASP A 30 -2.15 12.01 12.43
C ASP A 30 -2.97 10.88 13.07
N LYS A 31 -3.56 10.02 12.23
CA LYS A 31 -4.50 8.97 12.67
C LYS A 31 -4.37 7.65 11.93
N ASP A 32 -4.00 7.68 10.65
CA ASP A 32 -4.25 6.55 9.75
C ASP A 32 -2.97 5.86 9.29
N LEU A 33 -2.04 6.65 8.74
CA LEU A 33 -0.81 6.13 8.14
C LEU A 33 0.36 6.18 9.12
N SER A 34 1.23 5.19 9.05
CA SER A 34 2.43 5.14 9.89
C SER A 34 3.50 6.18 9.52
N ASN A 35 3.51 6.64 8.26
CA ASN A 35 4.46 7.62 7.74
C ASN A 35 3.92 8.23 6.44
N SER A 36 4.28 9.49 6.16
CA SER A 36 3.87 10.21 4.95
C SER A 36 4.73 9.87 3.72
N LEU A 37 5.92 9.30 3.94
CA LEU A 37 6.82 8.85 2.87
C LEU A 37 6.39 7.46 2.39
N ILE A 38 5.52 7.45 1.38
CA ILE A 38 4.98 6.24 0.75
C ILE A 38 5.93 5.74 -0.33
N ASN A 39 6.39 4.50 -0.19
CA ASN A 39 7.26 3.83 -1.17
C ASN A 39 6.46 3.09 -2.25
N SER A 40 5.32 2.49 -1.89
CA SER A 40 4.51 1.69 -2.81
C SER A 40 3.09 1.50 -2.27
N ILE A 41 2.12 1.43 -3.19
CA ILE A 41 0.73 1.04 -2.90
C ILE A 41 0.39 -0.22 -3.71
N TYR A 42 -0.34 -1.15 -3.12
CA TYR A 42 -0.73 -2.41 -3.75
C TYR A 42 -2.11 -2.87 -3.27
N GLN A 43 -3.02 -3.16 -4.20
CA GLN A 43 -4.27 -3.86 -3.89
C GLN A 43 -4.04 -5.36 -4.02
N ASP A 44 -4.35 -6.12 -2.98
CA ASP A 44 -4.28 -7.57 -3.05
C ASP A 44 -5.55 -8.19 -3.65
N LYS A 45 -5.51 -9.49 -3.96
CA LYS A 45 -6.65 -10.25 -4.52
C LYS A 45 -7.85 -10.37 -3.57
N ARG A 46 -7.77 -9.82 -2.34
CA ARG A 46 -8.82 -9.79 -1.32
C ARG A 46 -9.30 -8.35 -1.06
N ASP A 47 -9.00 -7.43 -1.96
CA ASP A 47 -9.39 -6.02 -1.94
C ASP A 47 -8.84 -5.20 -0.77
N TYR A 48 -7.83 -5.70 -0.07
CA TYR A 48 -7.10 -4.88 0.88
C TYR A 48 -6.11 -3.98 0.15
N ILE A 49 -6.06 -2.71 0.55
CA ILE A 49 -5.03 -1.78 0.09
C ILE A 49 -3.86 -1.82 1.06
N TRP A 50 -2.69 -2.14 0.53
CA TRP A 50 -1.45 -2.18 1.26
C TRP A 50 -0.56 -1.01 0.87
N ILE A 51 -0.02 -0.32 1.87
CA ILE A 51 0.79 0.89 1.69
C ILE A 51 2.11 0.68 2.44
N ALA A 52 3.17 0.50 1.66
CA ALA A 52 4.54 0.43 2.15
C ALA A 52 5.07 1.85 2.36
N THR A 53 5.62 2.11 3.55
CA THR A 53 6.18 3.42 3.88
C THR A 53 7.62 3.28 4.38
N GLU A 54 8.28 4.42 4.63
CA GLU A 54 9.61 4.42 5.25
C GLU A 54 9.59 4.01 6.73
N ASP A 55 8.42 4.02 7.39
CA ASP A 55 8.26 3.60 8.78
C ASP A 55 7.02 2.72 9.01
N GLY A 56 6.90 1.64 8.25
CA GLY A 56 5.95 0.56 8.47
C GLY A 56 5.26 0.05 7.21
N LEU A 57 4.45 -0.98 7.40
CA LEU A 57 3.51 -1.48 6.41
C LEU A 57 2.09 -1.24 6.91
N ASN A 58 1.28 -0.57 6.11
CA ASN A 58 -0.09 -0.23 6.44
C ASN A 58 -1.03 -1.11 5.60
N LYS A 59 -2.06 -1.67 6.24
CA LYS A 59 -3.14 -2.42 5.59
C LYS A 59 -4.44 -1.69 5.83
N PHE A 60 -5.13 -1.31 4.77
CA PHE A 60 -6.43 -0.67 4.80
C PHE A 60 -7.52 -1.66 4.36
N ASP A 61 -8.55 -1.79 5.18
CA ASP A 61 -9.69 -2.69 4.94
C ASP A 61 -10.93 -2.00 4.34
N GLY A 62 -10.80 -0.74 3.92
CA GLY A 62 -11.90 0.09 3.47
C GLY A 62 -12.50 0.95 4.58
N VAL A 63 -12.20 0.66 5.85
CA VAL A 63 -12.71 1.39 7.02
C VAL A 63 -11.58 1.93 7.89
N LYS A 64 -10.56 1.10 8.17
CA LYS A 64 -9.47 1.42 9.09
C LYS A 64 -8.12 0.89 8.62
N PHE A 65 -7.07 1.46 9.20
CA PHE A 65 -5.69 1.05 8.99
C PHE A 65 -5.21 0.11 10.09
N SER A 66 -4.49 -0.94 9.69
CA SER A 66 -3.68 -1.79 10.57
C SER A 66 -2.21 -1.55 10.23
N VAL A 67 -1.39 -1.23 11.24
CA VAL A 67 0.02 -0.89 11.05
C VAL A 67 0.91 -2.03 11.55
N TYR A 68 1.79 -2.52 10.68
CA TYR A 68 2.81 -3.50 11.02
C TYR A 68 4.17 -2.81 11.11
N LYS A 69 4.83 -2.97 12.26
CA LYS A 69 6.18 -2.48 12.54
C LYS A 69 7.10 -3.59 13.03
N ASN A 70 8.39 -3.31 13.02
CA ASN A 70 9.42 -4.11 13.62
C ASN A 70 9.30 -4.06 15.13
N ASN A 71 9.38 -5.25 15.73
CA ASN A 71 9.52 -5.44 17.15
C ASN A 71 10.75 -6.34 17.37
N LEU A 72 11.78 -5.77 17.98
CA LEU A 72 13.04 -6.47 18.25
C LEU A 72 12.88 -7.71 19.15
N LYS A 73 11.77 -7.82 19.87
CA LYS A 73 11.44 -8.96 20.74
C LYS A 73 10.55 -10.01 20.07
N ASP A 74 10.06 -9.75 18.85
CA ASP A 74 9.19 -10.65 18.10
C ASP A 74 9.76 -10.90 16.70
N SER A 75 10.37 -12.08 16.52
CA SER A 75 10.94 -12.51 15.24
C SER A 75 9.89 -12.72 14.14
N THR A 76 8.61 -12.77 14.50
CA THR A 76 7.47 -12.88 13.58
C THR A 76 6.88 -11.52 13.20
N SER A 77 7.49 -10.42 13.66
CA SER A 77 7.15 -9.07 13.23
C SER A 77 7.85 -8.67 11.92
N LEU A 78 7.56 -7.47 11.43
CA LEU A 78 8.25 -6.92 10.28
C LEU A 78 9.75 -6.80 10.59
N LYS A 79 10.64 -7.19 9.67
CA LYS A 79 12.09 -7.21 9.93
C LYS A 79 12.71 -5.82 9.97
N ASN A 80 12.15 -4.89 9.22
CA ASN A 80 12.57 -3.49 9.16
C ASN A 80 11.38 -2.62 8.77
N ASN A 81 11.22 -1.45 9.40
CA ASN A 81 10.09 -0.55 9.11
C ASN A 81 10.18 0.08 7.72
N TYR A 82 11.37 0.15 7.13
CA TYR A 82 11.57 0.69 5.80
C TYR A 82 11.14 -0.34 4.74
N VAL A 83 9.85 -0.34 4.41
CA VAL A 83 9.22 -1.25 3.45
C VAL A 83 9.19 -0.60 2.08
N ARG A 84 9.62 -1.35 1.07
CA ARG A 84 9.86 -0.81 -0.28
C ARG A 84 8.93 -1.35 -1.33
N CYS A 85 8.53 -2.60 -1.22
CA CYS A 85 7.68 -3.23 -2.22
C CYS A 85 6.88 -4.37 -1.62
N MET A 86 5.76 -4.66 -2.28
CA MET A 86 4.89 -5.78 -1.97
C MET A 86 4.52 -6.48 -3.28
N TYR A 87 4.23 -7.78 -3.21
CA TYR A 87 3.78 -8.54 -4.36
C TYR A 87 2.99 -9.77 -3.90
N GLU A 88 1.83 -10.01 -4.52
CA GLU A 88 1.12 -11.27 -4.37
C GLU A 88 1.38 -12.16 -5.59
N ASP A 89 1.88 -13.37 -5.35
CA ASP A 89 2.17 -14.30 -6.45
C ASP A 89 0.94 -15.08 -6.94
N SER A 90 1.15 -15.92 -7.95
CA SER A 90 0.12 -16.79 -8.54
C SER A 90 -0.49 -17.76 -7.54
N LYS A 91 0.25 -18.17 -6.50
CA LYS A 91 -0.19 -19.07 -5.42
C LYS A 91 -0.88 -18.32 -4.27
N GLY A 92 -1.06 -17.00 -4.37
CA GLY A 92 -1.71 -16.17 -3.34
C GLY A 92 -0.82 -15.90 -2.12
N ARG A 93 0.49 -16.11 -2.23
CA ARG A 93 1.46 -15.76 -1.18
C ARG A 93 1.75 -14.27 -1.26
N PHE A 94 1.70 -13.59 -0.11
CA PHE A 94 1.92 -12.15 -0.03
C PHE A 94 3.34 -11.84 0.46
N TRP A 95 4.15 -11.30 -0.42
CA TRP A 95 5.56 -11.02 -0.21
C TRP A 95 5.78 -9.55 0.12
N VAL A 96 6.64 -9.28 1.09
CA VAL A 96 6.99 -7.93 1.56
C VAL A 96 8.50 -7.77 1.51
N GLY A 97 8.97 -6.80 0.74
CA GLY A 97 10.39 -6.51 0.54
C GLY A 97 10.78 -5.15 1.11
N GLY A 98 11.90 -5.10 1.82
CA GLY A 98 12.49 -3.88 2.36
C GLY A 98 13.99 -3.79 2.12
N ILE A 99 14.67 -2.93 2.89
CA ILE A 99 16.14 -2.79 2.82
C ILE A 99 16.89 -4.02 3.34
N ASN A 100 16.27 -4.80 4.24
CA ASN A 100 16.90 -5.95 4.89
C ASN A 100 16.41 -7.29 4.31
N GLY A 101 16.01 -7.31 3.04
CA GLY A 101 15.58 -8.51 2.33
C GLY A 101 14.06 -8.68 2.28
N LEU A 102 13.63 -9.95 2.33
CA LEU A 102 12.30 -10.41 1.95
C LEU A 102 11.62 -11.15 3.11
N GLN A 103 10.34 -10.88 3.32
CA GLN A 103 9.48 -11.63 4.23
C GLN A 103 8.23 -12.11 3.52
N LEU A 104 7.72 -13.25 3.97
CA LEU A 104 6.40 -13.78 3.61
C LEU A 104 5.40 -13.40 4.71
N PHE A 105 4.28 -12.80 4.32
CA PHE A 105 3.20 -12.45 5.24
C PHE A 105 2.16 -13.58 5.31
N ASN A 106 1.97 -14.12 6.50
CA ASN A 106 0.90 -15.07 6.79
C ASN A 106 -0.38 -14.31 7.13
N ARG A 107 -1.35 -14.39 6.22
CA ARG A 107 -2.63 -13.68 6.32
C ARG A 107 -3.54 -14.18 7.45
N THR A 108 -3.37 -15.42 7.90
CA THR A 108 -4.19 -16.01 8.96
C THR A 108 -3.71 -15.56 10.33
N SER A 109 -2.40 -15.60 10.56
CA SER A 109 -1.80 -15.20 11.84
C SER A 109 -1.41 -13.72 11.91
N ASN A 110 -1.44 -13.00 10.79
CA ASN A 110 -0.93 -11.63 10.65
C ASN A 110 0.55 -11.51 11.07
N LYS A 111 1.34 -12.54 10.77
CA LYS A 111 2.76 -12.63 11.11
C LYS A 111 3.64 -12.72 9.88
N PHE A 112 4.91 -12.41 10.05
CA PHE A 112 5.92 -12.44 9.00
C PHE A 112 6.91 -13.58 9.22
N SER A 113 7.40 -14.15 8.13
CA SER A 113 8.48 -15.12 8.14
C SER A 113 9.61 -14.63 7.24
N ASN A 114 10.83 -14.58 7.76
CA ASN A 114 12.00 -14.15 6.99
C ASN A 114 12.37 -15.19 5.92
N ILE A 115 12.66 -14.71 4.72
CA ILE A 115 13.00 -15.55 3.58
C ILE A 115 14.44 -15.26 3.21
N HIS A 116 15.28 -16.28 3.38
CA HIS A 116 16.69 -16.21 3.03
C HIS A 116 16.84 -16.47 1.53
N LEU A 117 17.41 -15.50 0.82
CA LEU A 117 17.83 -15.68 -0.56
C LEU A 117 19.28 -16.17 -0.54
N TYR A 118 19.61 -17.14 -1.38
CA TYR A 118 20.96 -17.70 -1.44
C TYR A 118 21.58 -17.44 -2.82
N SER A 119 22.88 -17.16 -2.84
CA SER A 119 23.71 -17.18 -4.05
C SER A 119 25.03 -17.87 -3.73
N SER A 120 25.35 -18.93 -4.49
CA SER A 120 26.57 -19.74 -4.30
C SER A 120 26.84 -20.09 -2.83
N ASN A 121 25.83 -20.64 -2.16
CA ASN A 121 25.82 -21.05 -0.74
C ASN A 121 25.93 -19.92 0.32
N ASN A 122 25.96 -18.65 -0.09
CA ASN A 122 25.91 -17.51 0.83
C ASN A 122 24.50 -16.91 0.93
N ILE A 123 24.10 -16.51 2.14
CA ILE A 123 22.85 -15.77 2.37
C ILE A 123 23.01 -14.35 1.82
N LEU A 124 22.15 -13.98 0.89
CA LEU A 124 22.00 -12.61 0.40
C LEU A 124 20.93 -11.87 1.20
N GLN A 125 21.19 -10.59 1.48
CA GLN A 125 20.19 -9.63 1.97
C GLN A 125 20.09 -8.46 1.00
N PRO A 126 19.54 -8.69 -0.21
CA PRO A 126 19.44 -7.63 -1.19
C PRO A 126 18.40 -6.61 -0.73
N ARG A 127 18.64 -5.34 -1.06
CA ARG A 127 17.60 -4.31 -0.99
C ARG A 127 16.54 -4.64 -2.03
N MET A 128 15.33 -4.96 -1.56
CA MET A 128 14.26 -5.38 -2.46
C MET A 128 13.60 -4.16 -3.13
N LEU A 129 13.51 -4.22 -4.45
CA LEU A 129 12.74 -3.29 -5.30
C LEU A 129 11.62 -4.06 -5.98
N HIS A 130 10.54 -3.36 -6.35
CA HIS A 130 9.32 -4.00 -6.87
C HIS A 130 9.59 -4.93 -8.08
N LEU A 131 10.31 -4.44 -9.10
CA LEU A 131 10.63 -5.24 -10.30
C LEU A 131 11.48 -6.47 -9.97
N TYR A 132 12.44 -6.32 -9.05
CA TYR A 132 13.27 -7.44 -8.62
C TYR A 132 12.46 -8.49 -7.87
N LEU A 133 11.56 -8.06 -6.99
CA LEU A 133 10.66 -8.96 -6.26
C LEU A 133 9.77 -9.73 -7.23
N LYS A 134 9.11 -9.04 -8.17
CA LYS A 134 8.25 -9.66 -9.18
C LYS A 134 9.02 -10.69 -10.01
N ALA A 135 10.12 -10.29 -10.63
CA ALA A 135 10.94 -11.19 -11.46
C ALA A 135 11.43 -12.42 -10.67
N LYS A 136 11.80 -12.23 -9.41
CA LYS A 136 12.27 -13.32 -8.57
C LYS A 136 11.14 -14.28 -8.18
N MET A 137 9.94 -13.77 -7.89
CA MET A 137 8.81 -14.61 -7.52
C MET A 137 8.19 -15.34 -8.71
N GLU A 138 8.23 -14.77 -9.91
CA GLU A 138 7.80 -15.45 -11.14
C GLU A 138 8.69 -16.66 -11.47
N GLN A 139 9.97 -16.65 -11.09
CA GLN A 139 10.86 -17.81 -11.22
C GLN A 139 10.55 -18.96 -10.24
N PHE A 140 9.83 -18.69 -9.15
CA PHE A 140 9.48 -19.67 -8.12
C PHE A 140 7.99 -20.06 -8.14
N GLY A 141 7.22 -19.51 -9.08
CA GLY A 141 5.80 -19.79 -9.32
C GLY A 141 5.62 -21.09 -10.08
#